data_AF-A0A1H5DFE2-F1
#
_entry.id   AF-A0A1H5DFE2-F1
#
_cell.length_a   1.000
_cell.length_b   1.000
_cell.length_c   1.000
_cell.angle_alpha   90.00
_cell.angle_beta   90.00
_cell.angle_gamma   90.00
#
_symmetry.space_group_name_H-M   'P 1'
#
loop_
_entity.id
_entity.type
_entity.pdbx_description
1 polymer ?
#
loop_
_entity_poly.entity_id
_entity_poly.type
_entity_poly.pdbx_seq_one_letter_code
_entity_poly.pdbx_strand_id
1 'polypeptide(L)'
;MNRQDFWDLVAAARDQVQAPYPCEAIASAATALLASRPAEEIVAAEEVLWDLMSESYTNPLWAAAYQINGGCSDDGFDYFRGWLIAQGREVFELAVAEPDALAELPVVQTAAALGIDLEGEDVLGIAWNAHLAATGNELPADQPKIQYPQLDPDWNFSFDDGGEMARRLPRLAALFRE
;
A
#
# COMPACT_ATOMS: atom_id res chain seq x y z
N MET A 1 3.62 18.53 5.39
CA MET A 1 3.38 17.65 6.55
C MET A 1 4.52 16.67 6.69
N ASN A 2 4.72 16.09 7.87
CA ASN A 2 5.71 15.05 8.08
C ASN A 2 5.07 13.64 8.02
N ARG A 3 5.88 12.58 8.11
CA ARG A 3 5.42 11.19 8.05
C ARG A 3 4.44 10.81 9.17
N GLN A 4 4.62 11.33 10.39
CA GLN A 4 3.68 11.08 11.49
C GLN A 4 2.34 11.75 11.21
N ASP A 5 2.33 13.00 10.74
CA ASP A 5 1.10 13.73 10.42
C ASP A 5 0.30 13.00 9.32
N PHE A 6 0.98 12.43 8.32
CA PHE A 6 0.35 11.63 7.27
C PHE A 6 -0.31 10.37 7.84
N TRP A 7 0.38 9.64 8.73
CA TRP A 7 -0.19 8.46 9.38
C TRP A 7 -1.38 8.81 10.27
N ASP A 8 -1.33 9.92 11.00
CA ASP A 8 -2.45 10.42 11.80
C ASP A 8 -3.65 10.78 10.90
N LEU A 9 -3.41 11.32 9.71
CA LEU A 9 -4.43 11.60 8.70
C LEU A 9 -5.08 10.31 8.17
N VAL A 10 -4.28 9.29 7.84
CA VAL A 10 -4.80 7.99 7.41
C VAL A 10 -5.61 7.32 8.52
N ALA A 11 -5.15 7.39 9.77
CA ALA A 11 -5.89 6.87 10.92
C ALA A 11 -7.24 7.59 11.09
N ALA A 12 -7.25 8.93 11.01
CA ALA A 12 -8.48 9.73 11.07
C ALA A 12 -9.43 9.45 9.90
N ALA A 13 -8.91 9.13 8.72
CA ALA A 13 -9.71 8.70 7.57
C ALA A 13 -10.36 7.33 7.82
N ARG A 14 -9.59 6.37 8.34
CA ARG A 14 -10.09 5.03 8.70
C ARG A 14 -11.19 5.10 9.75
N ASP A 15 -11.07 5.98 10.75
CA ASP A 15 -12.09 6.18 11.80
C ASP A 15 -13.44 6.69 11.25
N GLN A 16 -13.46 7.29 10.06
CA GLN A 16 -14.69 7.74 9.39
C GLN A 16 -15.36 6.65 8.56
N VAL A 17 -14.66 5.54 8.29
CA VAL A 17 -15.12 4.47 7.41
C VAL A 17 -15.56 3.29 8.26
N GLN A 18 -16.76 2.77 8.01
CA GLN A 18 -17.23 1.56 8.67
C GLN A 18 -16.66 0.31 8.00
N ALA A 19 -16.51 -0.77 8.78
CA ALA A 19 -16.15 -2.08 8.25
C ALA A 19 -17.04 -2.45 7.04
N PRO A 20 -16.47 -3.00 5.94
CA PRO A 20 -15.17 -3.67 5.87
C PRO A 20 -13.96 -2.78 5.53
N TYR A 21 -14.06 -1.45 5.67
CA TYR A 21 -12.96 -0.52 5.40
C TYR A 21 -12.47 -0.54 3.94
N PRO A 22 -13.36 -0.31 2.96
CA PRO A 22 -12.95 -0.28 1.55
C PRO A 22 -11.90 0.81 1.32
N CYS A 23 -10.83 0.46 0.60
CA CYS A 23 -9.70 1.36 0.33
C CYS A 23 -10.14 2.65 -0.37
N GLU A 24 -11.08 2.58 -1.32
CA GLU A 24 -11.67 3.75 -1.98
C GLU A 24 -12.28 4.74 -0.97
N ALA A 25 -13.03 4.26 0.02
CA ALA A 25 -13.65 5.13 1.03
C ALA A 25 -12.60 5.73 1.97
N ILE A 26 -11.56 4.98 2.34
CA ILE A 26 -10.45 5.50 3.13
C ILE A 26 -9.71 6.57 2.33
N ALA A 27 -9.40 6.33 1.06
CA ALA A 27 -8.74 7.28 0.18
C ALA A 27 -9.57 8.54 0.00
N SER A 28 -10.89 8.42 -0.17
CA SER A 28 -11.81 9.55 -0.26
C SER A 28 -11.84 10.38 1.04
N ALA A 29 -11.94 9.73 2.20
CA ALA A 29 -11.91 10.41 3.50
C ALA A 29 -10.55 11.09 3.76
N ALA A 30 -9.43 10.41 3.44
CA ALA A 30 -8.08 10.96 3.55
C ALA A 30 -7.89 12.17 2.61
N THR A 31 -8.38 12.08 1.37
CA THR A 31 -8.38 13.17 0.40
C THR A 31 -9.13 14.38 0.94
N ALA A 32 -10.34 14.18 1.49
CA ALA A 32 -11.15 15.26 2.05
C ALA A 32 -10.48 15.92 3.27
N LEU A 33 -9.89 15.12 4.16
CA LEU A 33 -9.11 15.63 5.29
C LEU A 33 -7.89 16.42 4.82
N LEU A 34 -7.16 15.91 3.84
CA LEU A 34 -5.96 16.54 3.30
C LEU A 34 -6.29 17.85 2.56
N ALA A 35 -7.38 17.88 1.79
CA ALA A 35 -7.82 19.08 1.06
C ALA A 35 -8.18 20.26 1.98
N SER A 36 -8.42 20.00 3.28
CA SER A 36 -8.66 21.05 4.28
C SER A 36 -7.37 21.67 4.85
N ARG A 37 -6.20 21.13 4.47
CA ARG A 37 -4.87 21.59 4.91
C ARG A 37 -4.30 22.65 3.97
N PRO A 38 -3.29 23.43 4.41
CA PRO A 38 -2.53 24.31 3.52
C PRO A 38 -1.95 23.56 2.32
N ALA A 39 -1.86 24.21 1.15
CA ALA A 39 -1.40 23.56 -0.08
C ALA A 39 0.02 22.99 0.04
N GLU A 40 0.90 23.67 0.79
CA GLU A 40 2.25 23.18 1.11
C GLU A 40 2.24 21.88 1.94
N GLU A 41 1.22 21.67 2.79
CA GLU A 41 1.07 20.42 3.52
C GLU A 41 0.60 19.29 2.59
N ILE A 42 -0.24 19.61 1.60
CA ILE A 42 -0.71 18.65 0.59
C ILE A 42 0.45 18.18 -0.29
N VAL A 43 1.28 19.11 -0.78
CA VAL A 43 2.46 18.76 -1.58
C VAL A 43 3.43 17.89 -0.77
N ALA A 44 3.69 18.24 0.48
CA ALA A 44 4.54 17.42 1.34
C ALA A 44 3.91 16.07 1.73
N ALA A 45 2.58 15.88 1.59
CA ALA A 45 1.96 14.58 1.76
C ALA A 45 2.30 13.63 0.61
N GLU A 46 2.42 14.16 -0.61
CA GLU A 46 2.87 13.39 -1.79
C GLU A 46 4.31 12.91 -1.61
N GLU A 47 5.19 13.75 -1.06
CA GLU A 47 6.57 13.35 -0.72
C GLU A 47 6.60 12.19 0.29
N VAL A 48 5.76 12.25 1.34
CA VAL A 48 5.64 11.15 2.30
C VAL A 48 5.10 9.88 1.63
N LEU A 49 4.07 10.00 0.79
CA LEU A 49 3.51 8.87 0.06
C LEU A 49 4.59 8.20 -0.81
N TRP A 50 5.41 9.00 -1.49
CA TRP A 50 6.53 8.51 -2.30
C TRP A 50 7.62 7.82 -1.49
N ASP A 51 7.95 8.34 -0.31
CA ASP A 51 8.89 7.68 0.60
C ASP A 51 8.35 6.30 1.03
N LEU A 52 7.06 6.19 1.34
CA LEU A 52 6.41 4.91 1.67
C LEU A 52 6.43 3.96 0.47
N MET A 53 6.16 4.46 -0.73
CA MET A 53 6.25 3.66 -1.95
C MET A 53 7.68 3.18 -2.19
N SER A 54 8.69 4.04 -2.03
CA SER A 54 10.09 3.62 -2.16
C SER A 54 10.48 2.54 -1.15
N GLU A 55 10.14 2.75 0.13
CA GLU A 55 10.44 1.83 1.24
C GLU A 55 9.81 0.45 1.05
N SER A 56 8.59 0.40 0.54
CA SER A 56 7.85 -0.85 0.31
C SER A 56 8.19 -1.54 -1.02
N TYR A 57 9.02 -0.96 -1.88
CA TYR A 57 9.41 -1.58 -3.14
C TYR A 57 10.50 -2.64 -2.94
N THR A 58 10.11 -3.81 -2.43
CA THR A 58 11.01 -4.92 -2.12
C THR A 58 10.54 -6.23 -2.74
N ASN A 59 11.47 -7.09 -3.17
CA ASN A 59 11.13 -8.42 -3.71
C ASN A 59 10.34 -9.30 -2.71
N PRO A 60 10.68 -9.37 -1.41
CA PRO A 60 9.89 -10.12 -0.44
C PRO A 60 8.42 -9.68 -0.39
N LEU A 61 8.16 -8.37 -0.44
CA LEU A 61 6.80 -7.84 -0.40
C LEU A 61 6.07 -8.06 -1.72
N TRP A 62 6.77 -7.97 -2.85
CA TRP A 62 6.20 -8.32 -4.16
C TRP A 62 5.82 -9.79 -4.23
N ALA A 63 6.67 -10.69 -3.73
CA ALA A 63 6.34 -12.11 -3.63
C ALA A 63 5.09 -12.33 -2.76
N ALA A 64 4.95 -11.61 -1.65
CA ALA A 64 3.74 -11.67 -0.83
C ALA A 64 2.50 -11.17 -1.58
N ALA A 65 2.59 -10.04 -2.29
CA ALA A 65 1.50 -9.52 -3.12
C ALA A 65 1.09 -10.53 -4.21
N TYR A 66 2.08 -11.13 -4.88
CA TYR A 66 1.87 -12.18 -5.88
C TYR A 66 1.16 -13.40 -5.30
N GLN A 67 1.59 -13.86 -4.11
CA GLN A 67 0.96 -15.00 -3.44
C GLN A 67 -0.48 -14.72 -3.01
N ILE A 68 -0.78 -13.49 -2.56
CA ILE A 68 -2.10 -13.09 -2.07
C ILE A 68 -3.08 -12.90 -3.23
N ASN A 69 -2.68 -12.18 -4.28
CA ASN A 69 -3.56 -11.83 -5.41
C ASN A 69 -3.51 -12.87 -6.55
N GLY A 70 -2.84 -14.00 -6.36
CA GLY A 70 -2.71 -15.06 -7.39
C GLY A 70 -1.96 -14.61 -8.65
N GLY A 71 -1.05 -13.64 -8.50
CA GLY A 71 -0.35 -12.94 -9.57
C GLY A 71 -0.12 -11.47 -9.21
N CYS A 72 0.87 -10.82 -9.81
CA CYS A 72 1.13 -9.41 -9.55
C CYS A 72 1.96 -8.78 -10.69
N SER A 73 1.37 -7.84 -11.43
CA SER A 73 2.08 -6.96 -12.36
C SER A 73 2.76 -5.80 -11.60
N ASP A 74 3.53 -4.97 -12.31
CA ASP A 74 4.10 -3.75 -11.74
C ASP A 74 2.99 -2.84 -11.15
N ASP A 75 1.95 -2.52 -11.92
CA ASP A 75 0.81 -1.72 -11.44
C ASP A 75 0.04 -2.42 -10.31
N GLY A 76 -0.15 -3.74 -10.41
CA GLY A 76 -0.79 -4.51 -9.34
C GLY A 76 0.00 -4.47 -8.03
N PHE A 77 1.33 -4.40 -8.10
CA PHE A 77 2.17 -4.24 -6.92
C PHE A 77 2.07 -2.83 -6.33
N ASP A 78 1.97 -1.80 -7.17
CA ASP A 78 1.70 -0.43 -6.74
C ASP A 78 0.35 -0.37 -5.98
N TYR A 79 -0.69 -1.02 -6.50
CA TYR A 79 -2.02 -1.01 -5.89
C TYR A 79 -2.05 -1.80 -4.58
N PHE A 80 -1.33 -2.92 -4.50
CA PHE A 80 -1.16 -3.66 -3.25
C PHE A 80 -0.46 -2.81 -2.18
N ARG A 81 0.55 -2.02 -2.56
CA ARG A 81 1.22 -1.08 -1.64
C ARG A 81 0.29 0.06 -1.23
N GLY A 82 -0.55 0.56 -2.14
CA GLY A 82 -1.65 1.47 -1.81
C GLY A 82 -2.62 0.87 -0.78
N TRP A 83 -2.98 -0.41 -0.94
CA TRP A 83 -3.79 -1.14 0.04
C TRP A 83 -3.13 -1.20 1.42
N LEU A 84 -1.82 -1.50 1.50
CA LEU A 84 -1.07 -1.52 2.76
C LEU A 84 -1.09 -0.16 3.46
N ILE A 85 -0.92 0.92 2.71
CA ILE A 85 -0.97 2.29 3.26
C ILE A 85 -2.37 2.57 3.82
N ALA A 86 -3.43 2.17 3.12
CA ALA A 86 -4.80 2.28 3.63
C ALA A 86 -5.04 1.44 4.89
N GLN A 87 -4.32 0.33 5.12
CA GLN A 87 -4.41 -0.43 6.38
C GLN A 87 -3.83 0.31 7.59
N GLY A 88 -3.01 1.34 7.34
CA GLY A 88 -2.39 2.18 8.35
C GLY A 88 -1.00 1.70 8.74
N ARG A 89 -0.35 2.51 9.58
CA ARG A 89 1.09 2.42 9.89
C ARG A 89 1.54 1.03 10.36
N GLU A 90 0.85 0.45 11.34
CA GLU A 90 1.30 -0.80 11.97
C GLU A 90 1.32 -1.97 10.98
N VAL A 91 0.29 -2.06 10.12
CA VAL A 91 0.20 -3.10 9.10
C VAL A 91 1.24 -2.85 8.00
N PHE A 92 1.42 -1.59 7.58
CA PHE A 92 2.44 -1.24 6.60
C PHE A 92 3.86 -1.62 7.08
N GLU A 93 4.23 -1.19 8.30
CA GLU A 93 5.56 -1.46 8.87
C GLU A 93 5.78 -2.97 9.09
N LEU A 94 4.75 -3.70 9.54
CA LEU A 94 4.78 -5.16 9.65
C LEU A 94 5.04 -5.82 8.28
N ALA A 95 4.32 -5.40 7.24
CA ALA A 95 4.41 -5.98 5.92
C ALA A 95 5.79 -5.75 5.28
N VAL A 96 6.37 -4.55 5.47
CA VAL A 96 7.71 -4.23 4.96
C VAL A 96 8.79 -5.03 5.69
N ALA A 97 8.65 -5.22 7.01
CA ALA A 97 9.64 -5.95 7.81
C ALA A 97 9.54 -7.48 7.67
N GLU A 98 8.30 -8.01 7.61
CA GLU A 98 8.01 -9.44 7.63
C GLU A 98 6.77 -9.74 6.75
N PRO A 99 6.91 -9.77 5.41
CA PRO A 99 5.77 -9.94 4.49
C PRO A 99 4.94 -11.21 4.77
N ASP A 100 5.56 -12.29 5.21
CA ASP A 100 4.88 -13.55 5.53
C ASP A 100 3.90 -13.42 6.73
N ALA A 101 4.10 -12.44 7.61
CA ALA A 101 3.20 -12.16 8.73
C ALA A 101 1.83 -11.62 8.28
N LEU A 102 1.70 -11.16 7.02
CA LEU A 102 0.41 -10.77 6.44
C LEU A 102 -0.62 -11.91 6.49
N ALA A 103 -0.17 -13.17 6.49
CA ALA A 103 -1.05 -14.34 6.62
C ALA A 103 -1.85 -14.38 7.95
N GLU A 104 -1.41 -13.63 8.96
CA GLU A 104 -2.07 -13.56 10.27
C GLU A 104 -3.17 -12.51 10.31
N LEU A 105 -3.26 -11.64 9.31
CA LEU A 105 -4.28 -10.59 9.26
C LEU A 105 -5.63 -11.17 8.83
N PRO A 106 -6.73 -10.92 9.58
CA PRO A 106 -8.05 -11.42 9.23
C PRO A 106 -8.53 -10.99 7.84
N VAL A 107 -8.15 -9.80 7.39
CA VAL A 107 -8.48 -9.28 6.05
C VAL A 107 -7.80 -10.10 4.95
N VAL A 108 -6.55 -10.52 5.16
CA VAL A 108 -5.79 -11.36 4.20
C VAL A 108 -6.37 -12.77 4.18
N GLN A 109 -6.71 -13.34 5.34
CA GLN A 109 -7.37 -14.65 5.41
C GLN A 109 -8.74 -14.65 4.72
N THR A 110 -9.50 -13.56 4.88
CA THR A 110 -10.79 -13.39 4.21
C THR A 110 -10.61 -13.25 2.71
N ALA A 111 -9.64 -12.46 2.27
CA ALA A 111 -9.28 -12.31 0.86
C ALA A 111 -8.89 -13.65 0.22
N ALA A 112 -8.04 -14.42 0.90
CA ALA A 112 -7.65 -15.76 0.47
C ALA A 112 -8.84 -16.72 0.34
N ALA A 113 -9.75 -16.72 1.34
CA ALA A 113 -10.92 -17.59 1.32
C ALA A 113 -11.95 -17.22 0.24
N LEU A 114 -12.01 -15.94 -0.15
CA LEU A 114 -12.97 -15.43 -1.12
C LEU A 114 -12.40 -15.23 -2.53
N GLY A 115 -11.09 -15.38 -2.71
CA GLY A 115 -10.40 -15.09 -3.97
C GLY A 115 -10.51 -13.62 -4.37
N ILE A 116 -10.36 -12.71 -3.39
CA ILE A 116 -10.45 -11.27 -3.59
C ILE A 116 -9.03 -10.69 -3.59
N ASP A 117 -8.73 -9.86 -4.60
CA ASP A 117 -7.48 -9.13 -4.67
C ASP A 117 -7.45 -7.98 -3.66
N LEU A 118 -6.27 -7.77 -3.07
CA LEU A 118 -6.01 -6.65 -2.18
C LEU A 118 -5.37 -5.51 -2.97
N GLU A 119 -6.18 -4.52 -3.31
CA GLU A 119 -5.79 -3.37 -4.13
C GLU A 119 -6.30 -2.05 -3.54
N GLY A 120 -5.54 -0.99 -3.77
CA GLY A 120 -5.81 0.35 -3.25
C GLY A 120 -5.27 1.44 -4.15
N GLU A 121 -5.56 1.38 -5.45
CA GLU A 121 -5.17 2.38 -6.45
C GLU A 121 -5.50 3.82 -6.00
N ASP A 122 -6.72 4.05 -5.49
CA ASP A 122 -7.18 5.39 -5.07
C ASP A 122 -6.30 6.03 -3.99
N VAL A 123 -5.63 5.21 -3.18
CA VAL A 123 -4.72 5.67 -2.12
C VAL A 123 -3.51 6.38 -2.71
N LEU A 124 -3.07 5.94 -3.89
CA LEU A 124 -1.95 6.55 -4.60
C LEU A 124 -2.30 7.95 -5.14
N GLY A 125 -3.59 8.26 -5.27
CA GLY A 125 -4.10 9.55 -5.75
C GLY A 125 -4.45 10.56 -4.65
N ILE A 126 -4.24 10.24 -3.36
CA ILE A 126 -4.74 11.07 -2.25
C ILE A 126 -4.26 12.52 -2.34
N ALA A 127 -2.95 12.76 -2.48
CA ALA A 127 -2.43 14.12 -2.48
C ALA A 127 -2.78 14.87 -3.77
N TRP A 128 -2.76 14.17 -4.92
CA TRP A 128 -3.20 14.73 -6.20
C TRP A 128 -4.64 15.24 -6.13
N ASN A 129 -5.55 14.36 -5.70
CA ASN A 129 -6.97 14.68 -5.60
C ASN A 129 -7.21 15.78 -4.55
N ALA A 130 -6.47 15.76 -3.44
CA ALA A 130 -6.59 16.79 -2.41
C ALA A 130 -6.12 18.15 -2.91
N HIS A 131 -5.01 18.21 -3.65
CA HIS A 131 -4.48 19.47 -4.19
C HIS A 131 -5.44 20.06 -5.24
N LEU A 132 -5.99 19.20 -6.10
CA LEU A 132 -7.00 19.60 -7.07
C LEU A 132 -8.26 20.13 -6.38
N ALA A 133 -8.74 19.45 -5.33
CA ALA A 133 -9.90 19.89 -4.57
C ALA A 133 -9.67 21.22 -3.81
N ALA A 134 -8.47 21.40 -3.23
CA ALA A 134 -8.15 22.57 -2.41
C ALA A 134 -7.84 23.83 -3.25
N THR A 135 -7.19 23.66 -4.40
CA THR A 135 -6.63 24.79 -5.17
C THR A 135 -7.26 24.98 -6.54
N GLY A 136 -7.97 23.97 -7.06
CA GLY A 136 -8.44 23.92 -8.44
C GLY A 136 -7.35 23.59 -9.47
N ASN A 137 -6.12 23.27 -9.03
CA ASN A 137 -5.00 22.94 -9.90
C ASN A 137 -4.42 21.56 -9.56
N GLU A 138 -3.82 20.91 -10.56
CA GLU A 138 -3.02 19.70 -10.38
C GLU A 138 -1.83 19.92 -9.42
N LEU A 139 -1.29 18.84 -8.86
CA LEU A 139 -0.07 18.93 -8.06
C LEU A 139 1.09 19.50 -8.92
N PRO A 140 2.01 20.28 -8.33
CA PRO A 140 3.19 20.76 -9.03
C PRO A 140 3.99 19.60 -9.65
N ALA A 141 4.40 19.76 -10.91
CA ALA A 141 5.08 18.73 -11.69
C ALA A 141 6.59 18.61 -11.39
N ASP A 142 7.15 19.51 -10.59
CA ASP A 142 8.58 19.61 -10.27
C ASP A 142 9.01 18.74 -9.09
N GLN A 143 8.17 17.79 -8.70
CA GLN A 143 8.46 16.88 -7.61
C GLN A 143 9.57 15.87 -7.96
N PRO A 144 10.44 15.52 -7.00
CA PRO A 144 11.59 14.65 -7.23
C PRO A 144 11.18 13.21 -7.58
N LYS A 145 11.68 12.67 -8.70
CA LYS A 145 11.38 11.28 -9.09
C LYS A 145 11.69 10.28 -7.98
N ILE A 146 10.75 9.36 -7.73
CA ILE A 146 10.93 8.24 -6.80
C ILE A 146 12.21 7.48 -7.16
N GLN A 147 13.07 7.29 -6.17
CA GLN A 147 14.24 6.44 -6.28
C GLN A 147 13.95 5.14 -5.55
N TYR A 148 13.73 4.07 -6.31
CA TYR A 148 13.54 2.75 -5.73
C TYR A 148 14.88 2.14 -5.29
N PRO A 149 14.89 1.37 -4.18
CA PRO A 149 16.07 0.64 -3.76
C PRO A 149 16.45 -0.42 -4.80
N GLN A 150 17.73 -0.82 -4.79
CA GLN A 150 18.13 -2.00 -5.57
C GLN A 150 17.48 -3.25 -4.99
N LEU A 151 16.81 -4.00 -5.86
CA LEU A 151 16.16 -5.24 -5.52
C LEU A 151 17.18 -6.33 -5.17
N ASP A 152 16.85 -7.13 -4.16
CA ASP A 152 17.70 -8.22 -3.66
C ASP A 152 17.83 -9.35 -4.71
N PRO A 153 19.03 -9.62 -5.25
CA PRO A 153 19.26 -10.68 -6.22
C PRO A 153 18.90 -12.08 -5.72
N ASP A 154 18.86 -12.31 -4.40
CA ASP A 154 18.49 -13.60 -3.82
C ASP A 154 17.01 -13.95 -4.05
N TRP A 155 16.20 -12.98 -4.51
CA TRP A 155 14.81 -13.16 -4.91
C TRP A 155 14.62 -13.24 -6.43
N ASN A 156 15.69 -13.36 -7.21
CA ASN A 156 15.62 -13.53 -8.66
C ASN A 156 15.20 -14.97 -9.05
N PHE A 157 13.95 -15.33 -8.74
CA PHE A 157 13.29 -16.56 -9.14
C PHE A 157 11.85 -16.26 -9.60
N SER A 158 11.22 -17.18 -10.32
CA SER A 158 9.81 -17.03 -10.72
C SER A 158 8.90 -17.25 -9.50
N PHE A 159 8.00 -16.31 -9.22
CA PHE A 159 7.01 -16.46 -8.14
C PHE A 159 5.97 -17.56 -8.41
N ASP A 160 5.94 -18.14 -9.62
CA ASP A 160 5.21 -19.39 -9.90
C ASP A 160 5.88 -20.63 -9.27
N ASP A 161 7.13 -20.53 -8.81
CA ASP A 161 7.80 -21.61 -8.08
C ASP A 161 7.22 -21.73 -6.65
N GLY A 162 6.12 -22.48 -6.54
CA GLY A 162 5.45 -22.75 -5.27
C GLY A 162 6.36 -23.38 -4.21
N GLY A 163 7.45 -24.04 -4.60
CA GLY A 163 8.44 -24.59 -3.67
C GLY A 163 9.28 -23.49 -3.01
N GLU A 164 9.81 -22.56 -3.80
CA GLU A 164 10.52 -21.39 -3.28
C GLU A 164 9.58 -20.46 -2.49
N MET A 165 8.34 -20.27 -2.97
CA MET A 165 7.32 -19.50 -2.26
C MET A 165 7.00 -20.12 -0.90
N ALA A 166 6.75 -21.43 -0.83
CA ALA A 166 6.50 -22.11 0.44
C ALA A 166 7.72 -22.14 1.38
N ARG A 167 8.94 -22.03 0.85
CA ARG A 167 10.16 -21.95 1.66
C ARG A 167 10.35 -20.55 2.26
N ARG A 168 10.02 -19.50 1.52
CA ARG A 168 10.29 -18.10 1.88
C ARG A 168 9.11 -17.41 2.58
N LEU A 169 7.89 -17.74 2.16
CA LEU A 169 6.61 -17.22 2.68
C LEU A 169 5.72 -18.40 3.13
N PRO A 170 6.16 -19.21 4.11
CA PRO A 170 5.49 -20.45 4.49
C PRO A 170 4.07 -20.24 5.03
N ARG A 171 3.78 -19.15 5.74
CA ARG A 171 2.44 -18.89 6.28
C ARG A 171 1.50 -18.44 5.18
N LEU A 172 1.93 -17.54 4.31
CA LEU A 172 1.12 -17.12 3.16
C LEU A 172 0.85 -18.31 2.23
N ALA A 173 1.88 -19.07 1.84
CA ALA A 173 1.71 -20.26 1.02
C ALA A 173 0.75 -21.29 1.65
N ALA A 174 0.67 -21.37 2.98
CA ALA A 174 -0.28 -22.24 3.66
C ALA A 174 -1.76 -21.84 3.48
N LEU A 175 -2.06 -20.55 3.27
CA LEU A 175 -3.42 -20.06 3.06
C LEU A 175 -3.99 -20.42 1.69
N PHE A 176 -3.12 -20.58 0.68
CA PHE A 176 -3.51 -20.77 -0.72
C PHE A 176 -3.25 -22.19 -1.24
N ARG A 177 -2.98 -23.15 -0.36
CA ARG A 177 -2.87 -24.57 -0.73
C ARG A 177 -4.27 -25.17 -0.95
N GLU A 178 -4.50 -25.70 -2.15
CA GLU A 178 -5.63 -26.58 -2.46
C GLU A 178 -5.57 -27.91 -1.69
#